data_AF-A0A816FMR6-F1
#
_entry.id   AF-A0A816FMR6-F1
#
_cell.length_a   1.000
_cell.length_b   1.000
_cell.length_c   1.000
_cell.angle_alpha   90.00
_cell.angle_beta   90.00
_cell.angle_gamma   90.00
#
_symmetry.space_group_name_H-M   'P 1'
#
loop_
_entity.id
_entity.type
_entity.pdbx_description
1 polymer ?
#
loop_
_entity_poly.entity_id
_entity_poly.type
_entity_poly.pdbx_seq_one_letter_code
_entity_poly.pdbx_strand_id
1 'polypeptide(L)'
;MELPNTRLRTSDNDNIIEDGDISTPLPRYLTLTDGAYKPNYYLSIPISDPTVIKNYISYRDHLLLSYPTCFSLRTNSSDDPPRLHLTLLTLYIESKSDIDQCILALKQIREEIHYHCSYPEHICLEFDGIETFYDKVLYVKCKQNQRLENLRTLILERLSEQQQKQKLSNIFFCWKLL
;
A
#
# COMPACT_ATOMS: atom_id res chain seq x y z
N MET A 1 -42.56 -53.29 -11.81
CA MET A 1 -43.29 -53.80 -10.64
C MET A 1 -42.86 -52.91 -9.48
N GLU A 2 -43.82 -52.11 -9.00
CA GLU A 2 -43.92 -51.35 -7.73
C GLU A 2 -42.79 -50.41 -7.24
N LEU A 3 -43.20 -49.14 -7.06
CA LEU A 3 -42.63 -48.03 -6.27
C LEU A 3 -42.81 -48.30 -4.74
N PRO A 4 -42.68 -47.31 -3.82
CA PRO A 4 -41.58 -46.39 -3.45
C PRO A 4 -41.30 -46.49 -1.92
N ASN A 5 -40.42 -45.64 -1.36
CA ASN A 5 -40.62 -45.23 0.04
C ASN A 5 -40.29 -43.74 0.28
N THR A 6 -41.37 -42.98 0.39
CA THR A 6 -41.52 -41.58 0.79
C THR A 6 -41.52 -41.49 2.32
N ARG A 7 -41.03 -40.38 2.94
CA ARG A 7 -41.68 -39.60 4.04
C ARG A 7 -40.86 -38.31 4.29
N LEU A 8 -41.38 -37.12 3.90
CA LEU A 8 -42.15 -36.10 4.68
C LEU A 8 -41.22 -35.02 5.29
N ARG A 9 -41.18 -33.77 4.76
CA ARG A 9 -41.96 -32.54 5.11
C ARG A 9 -41.82 -32.15 6.60
N THR A 10 -41.38 -30.93 6.95
CA THR A 10 -42.15 -29.65 7.02
C THR A 10 -41.17 -28.44 6.93
N SER A 11 -41.32 -27.44 6.05
CA SER A 11 -42.15 -26.21 6.10
C SER A 11 -42.08 -25.34 7.37
N ASP A 12 -41.55 -24.14 7.16
CA ASP A 12 -41.94 -22.82 7.69
C ASP A 12 -42.09 -22.59 9.20
N ASN A 13 -41.28 -21.66 9.74
CA ASN A 13 -41.83 -20.45 10.33
C ASN A 13 -40.76 -19.38 10.59
N ASP A 14 -41.07 -18.20 10.08
CA ASP A 14 -40.46 -16.92 10.37
C ASP A 14 -40.41 -16.63 11.88
N ASN A 15 -39.33 -15.99 12.32
CA ASN A 15 -39.39 -15.00 13.38
C ASN A 15 -38.31 -13.94 13.13
N ILE A 16 -38.77 -12.82 12.59
CA ILE A 16 -38.13 -11.51 12.65
C ILE A 16 -38.18 -11.05 14.11
N ILE A 17 -37.03 -10.72 14.67
CA ILE A 17 -36.90 -9.68 15.70
C ILE A 17 -35.76 -8.78 15.24
N GLU A 18 -36.14 -7.59 14.78
CA GLU A 18 -35.27 -6.41 14.70
C GLU A 18 -34.84 -6.02 16.11
N ASP A 19 -33.55 -5.74 16.31
CA ASP A 19 -33.14 -4.53 17.01
C ASP A 19 -31.63 -4.30 16.89
N GLY A 20 -31.30 -3.16 16.27
CA GLY A 20 -30.16 -2.34 16.64
C GLY A 20 -28.77 -2.96 16.61
N ASP A 21 -28.18 -3.06 15.42
CA ASP A 21 -26.76 -2.73 15.32
C ASP A 21 -26.54 -1.92 14.04
N ILE A 22 -26.27 -0.63 14.23
CA ILE A 22 -25.78 0.25 13.17
C ILE A 22 -24.36 -0.27 12.88
N SER A 23 -24.28 -1.30 12.05
CA SER A 23 -23.03 -1.70 11.42
C SER A 23 -22.67 -0.54 10.50
N THR A 24 -21.96 0.45 11.05
CA THR A 24 -21.13 1.33 10.25
C THR A 24 -20.34 0.39 9.34
N PRO A 25 -20.47 0.51 8.00
CA PRO A 25 -19.75 -0.38 7.12
C PRO A 25 -18.28 -0.15 7.44
N LEU A 26 -17.66 -1.15 8.09
CA LEU A 26 -16.23 -1.19 8.35
C LEU A 26 -15.56 -0.71 7.06
N PRO A 27 -14.58 0.22 7.13
CA PRO A 27 -13.89 0.66 5.93
C PRO A 27 -13.49 -0.62 5.23
N ARG A 28 -13.83 -0.75 3.95
CA ARG A 28 -13.37 -1.88 3.14
C ARG A 28 -11.85 -1.73 3.05
N TYR A 29 -11.16 -2.09 4.12
CA TYR A 29 -9.83 -2.66 4.05
C TYR A 29 -10.05 -3.85 3.15
N LEU A 30 -9.81 -3.64 1.85
CA LEU A 30 -9.66 -4.75 0.95
C LEU A 30 -8.45 -5.49 1.48
N THR A 31 -8.74 -6.51 2.29
CA THR A 31 -7.94 -7.71 2.33
C THR A 31 -7.59 -8.00 0.89
N LEU A 32 -6.30 -7.92 0.58
CA LEU A 32 -5.71 -8.38 -0.66
C LEU A 32 -6.20 -9.79 -0.98
N THR A 33 -7.26 -9.94 -1.77
CA THR A 33 -7.84 -11.27 -2.01
C THR A 33 -8.43 -11.36 -3.41
N ASP A 34 -7.58 -11.64 -4.41
CA ASP A 34 -7.87 -12.39 -5.66
C ASP A 34 -7.00 -12.00 -6.87
N GLY A 35 -6.35 -10.84 -6.85
CA GLY A 35 -5.58 -10.35 -8.00
C GLY A 35 -6.40 -9.61 -9.06
N ALA A 36 -7.65 -9.24 -8.75
CA ALA A 36 -8.51 -8.46 -9.65
C ALA A 36 -7.96 -7.05 -9.93
N TYR A 37 -7.23 -6.45 -8.99
CA TYR A 37 -6.69 -5.10 -9.11
C TYR A 37 -5.17 -5.08 -8.90
N LYS A 38 -4.42 -4.80 -9.98
CA LYS A 38 -2.97 -4.62 -9.92
C LYS A 38 -2.63 -3.17 -9.58
N PRO A 39 -1.84 -2.87 -8.54
CA PRO A 39 -1.47 -1.50 -8.20
C PRO A 39 -0.90 -0.74 -9.40
N ASN A 40 -1.40 0.48 -9.61
CA ASN A 40 -0.96 1.39 -10.68
C ASN A 40 -0.45 2.74 -10.15
N TYR A 41 -0.60 3.01 -8.84
CA TYR A 41 0.00 4.14 -8.15
C TYR A 41 0.67 3.69 -6.84
N TYR A 42 1.56 4.52 -6.33
CA TYR A 42 2.16 4.33 -5.02
C TYR A 42 2.43 5.67 -4.36
N LEU A 43 2.31 5.69 -3.02
CA LEU A 43 2.83 6.78 -2.19
C LEU A 43 4.26 6.44 -1.83
N SER A 44 5.17 7.40 -1.96
CA SER A 44 6.59 7.18 -1.67
C SER A 44 7.21 8.32 -0.89
N ILE A 45 8.26 7.97 -0.15
CA ILE A 45 9.20 8.89 0.46
C ILE A 45 10.44 8.92 -0.44
N PRO A 46 10.72 10.02 -1.15
CA PRO A 46 11.90 10.11 -2.00
C PRO A 46 13.16 10.10 -1.12
N ILE A 47 14.18 9.36 -1.55
CA ILE A 47 15.49 9.37 -0.89
C ILE A 47 16.28 10.55 -1.45
N SER A 48 16.50 11.56 -0.62
CA SER A 48 17.24 12.79 -0.96
C SER A 48 18.61 12.89 -0.29
N ASP A 49 18.91 12.00 0.66
CA ASP A 49 20.20 12.03 1.36
C ASP A 49 21.34 11.70 0.39
N PRO A 50 22.31 12.62 0.18
CA PRO A 50 23.37 12.44 -0.81
C PRO A 50 24.33 11.31 -0.45
N THR A 51 24.48 10.99 0.85
CA THR A 51 25.31 9.89 1.32
C THR A 51 24.68 8.55 0.95
N VAL A 52 23.37 8.40 1.17
CA VAL A 52 22.62 7.21 0.77
C VAL A 52 22.68 7.01 -0.75
N ILE A 53 22.44 8.08 -1.52
CA ILE A 53 22.50 8.03 -2.99
C ILE A 53 23.90 7.63 -3.47
N LYS A 54 24.96 8.24 -2.93
CA LYS A 54 26.35 7.92 -3.30
C LYS A 54 26.70 6.47 -2.98
N ASN A 55 26.34 5.99 -1.79
CA ASN A 55 26.60 4.61 -1.37
C ASN A 55 25.84 3.61 -2.25
N TYR A 56 24.59 3.90 -2.60
CA TYR A 56 23.82 3.09 -3.55
C TYR A 56 24.49 3.01 -4.92
N ILE A 57 24.91 4.14 -5.49
CA ILE A 57 25.58 4.17 -6.80
C ILE A 57 26.86 3.33 -6.74
N SER A 58 27.70 3.53 -5.72
CA SER A 58 28.94 2.77 -5.56
C SER A 58 28.68 1.27 -5.43
N TYR A 59 27.67 0.86 -4.65
CA TYR A 59 27.29 -0.54 -4.49
C TYR A 59 26.76 -1.14 -5.80
N ARG A 60 25.85 -0.43 -6.47
CA ARG A 60 25.27 -0.82 -7.76
C ARG A 60 26.35 -1.04 -8.81
N ASP A 61 27.26 -0.08 -8.95
CA ASP A 61 28.32 -0.14 -9.96
C ASP A 61 29.27 -1.31 -9.69
N HIS A 62 29.65 -1.53 -8.43
CA HIS A 62 30.43 -2.70 -8.03
C HIS A 62 29.71 -4.02 -8.36
N LEU A 63 28.41 -4.11 -8.07
CA LEU A 63 27.59 -5.29 -8.32
C LEU A 63 27.41 -5.58 -9.82
N LEU A 64 27.21 -4.56 -10.64
CA LEU A 64 27.14 -4.69 -12.10
C LEU A 64 28.48 -5.12 -12.72
N LEU A 65 29.59 -4.58 -12.22
CA LEU A 65 30.94 -4.97 -12.66
C LEU A 65 31.29 -6.40 -12.24
N SER A 66 30.90 -6.80 -11.02
CA SER A 66 31.22 -8.12 -10.47
C SER A 66 30.35 -9.23 -11.08
N TYR A 67 29.09 -8.92 -11.44
CA TYR A 67 28.10 -9.90 -11.88
C TYR A 67 27.35 -9.43 -13.15
N PRO A 68 28.06 -9.20 -14.27
CA PRO A 68 27.49 -8.59 -15.47
C PRO A 68 26.40 -9.44 -16.14
N THR A 69 26.37 -10.75 -15.90
CA THR A 69 25.35 -11.67 -16.45
C THR A 69 24.12 -11.82 -15.56
N CYS A 70 24.21 -11.41 -14.29
CA CYS A 70 23.13 -11.56 -13.31
C CYS A 70 22.23 -10.33 -13.23
N PHE A 71 22.77 -9.16 -13.56
CA PHE A 71 22.07 -7.89 -13.44
C PHE A 71 22.11 -7.11 -14.75
N SER A 72 20.94 -6.82 -15.29
CA SER A 72 20.78 -5.93 -16.45
C SER A 72 20.44 -4.52 -15.97
N LEU A 73 21.13 -3.49 -16.48
CA LEU A 73 20.68 -2.11 -16.31
C LEU A 73 19.27 -1.96 -16.90
N ARG A 74 18.28 -1.68 -16.05
CA ARG A 74 16.94 -1.25 -16.49
C ARG A 74 16.81 0.28 -16.58
N THR A 75 17.82 1.03 -16.12
CA THR A 75 17.83 2.48 -16.15
C THR A 75 18.41 2.97 -17.47
N ASN A 76 17.63 3.75 -18.21
CA ASN A 76 18.04 4.34 -19.47
C ASN A 76 19.10 5.41 -19.18
N SER A 77 20.31 5.22 -19.71
CA SER A 77 21.45 6.15 -19.66
C SER A 77 22.15 6.33 -18.29
N SER A 78 23.44 6.61 -18.37
CA SER A 78 24.30 6.99 -17.24
C SER A 78 23.92 8.34 -16.63
N ASP A 79 23.03 9.09 -17.28
CA ASP A 79 22.70 10.48 -16.96
C ASP A 79 21.40 10.62 -16.15
N ASP A 80 20.61 9.55 -16.03
CA ASP A 80 19.41 9.55 -15.20
C ASP A 80 19.78 9.32 -13.72
N PRO A 81 19.52 10.30 -12.82
CA PRO A 81 19.78 10.11 -11.41
C PRO A 81 18.93 8.95 -10.87
N PRO A 82 19.47 8.14 -9.95
CA PRO A 82 18.74 7.00 -9.42
C PRO A 82 17.48 7.50 -8.71
N ARG A 83 16.31 7.02 -9.15
CA ARG A 83 14.99 7.36 -8.59
C ARG A 83 14.72 6.55 -7.34
N LEU A 84 15.60 6.70 -6.34
CA LEU A 84 15.51 6.01 -5.06
C LEU A 84 14.33 6.54 -4.26
N HIS A 85 13.50 5.63 -3.78
CA HIS A 85 12.37 5.95 -2.94
C HIS A 85 12.04 4.76 -2.05
N LEU A 86 11.42 5.06 -0.90
CA LEU A 86 10.75 4.08 -0.07
C LEU A 86 9.27 4.09 -0.44
N THR A 87 8.72 2.95 -0.86
CA THR A 87 7.28 2.81 -1.11
C THR A 87 6.56 2.72 0.23
N LEU A 88 5.67 3.67 0.54
CA LEU A 88 4.90 3.68 1.79
C LEU A 88 3.57 2.95 1.65
N LEU A 89 2.89 3.14 0.51
CA LEU A 89 1.60 2.53 0.19
C LEU A 89 1.52 2.25 -1.30
N THR A 90 0.81 1.19 -1.68
CA THR A 90 0.47 0.93 -3.08
C THR A 90 -1.04 1.03 -3.27
N LEU A 91 -1.45 1.61 -4.40
CA LEU A 91 -2.83 2.02 -4.67
C LEU A 91 -3.23 1.53 -6.07
N TYR A 92 -4.50 1.19 -6.21
CA TYR A 92 -5.17 1.15 -7.50
C TYR A 92 -6.11 2.34 -7.62
N ILE A 93 -6.02 3.09 -8.71
CA ILE A 93 -6.84 4.27 -9.00
C ILE A 93 -7.33 4.19 -10.45
N GLU A 94 -8.65 4.24 -10.66
CA GLU A 94 -9.26 3.97 -11.98
C GLU A 94 -9.31 5.19 -12.90
N SER A 95 -9.58 6.37 -12.34
CA SER A 95 -9.87 7.56 -13.13
C SER A 95 -9.02 8.77 -12.72
N LYS A 96 -8.90 9.74 -13.64
CA LYS A 96 -8.26 11.03 -13.34
C LYS A 96 -8.95 11.78 -12.19
N SER A 97 -10.28 11.68 -12.09
CA SER A 97 -11.02 12.28 -10.99
C SER A 97 -10.61 11.67 -9.65
N ASP A 98 -10.41 10.35 -9.59
CA ASP A 98 -9.99 9.66 -8.37
C ASP A 98 -8.55 10.04 -7.98
N ILE A 99 -7.67 10.30 -8.96
CA ILE A 99 -6.33 10.85 -8.72
C ILE A 99 -6.44 12.22 -8.06
N ASP A 100 -7.24 13.12 -8.63
CA ASP A 100 -7.40 14.48 -8.11
C ASP A 100 -7.97 14.48 -6.68
N GLN A 101 -8.95 13.61 -6.40
CA GLN A 101 -9.48 13.44 -5.05
C GLN A 101 -8.46 12.84 -4.09
N CYS A 102 -7.66 11.86 -4.52
CA CYS A 102 -6.57 11.29 -3.73
C CYS A 102 -5.55 12.37 -3.35
N ILE A 103 -5.16 13.22 -4.30
CA ILE A 103 -4.24 14.34 -4.07
C ILE A 103 -4.83 15.32 -3.06
N LEU A 104 -6.12 15.65 -3.17
CA LEU A 104 -6.80 16.53 -2.20
C LEU A 104 -6.83 15.91 -0.80
N ALA A 105 -7.13 14.62 -0.69
CA ALA A 105 -7.13 13.90 0.58
C ALA A 105 -5.72 13.87 1.20
N LEU A 106 -4.69 13.57 0.42
CA LEU A 106 -3.30 13.58 0.88
C LEU A 106 -2.86 14.97 1.37
N LYS A 107 -3.30 16.05 0.70
CA LYS A 107 -3.05 17.42 1.17
C LYS A 107 -3.70 17.67 2.52
N GLN A 108 -4.96 17.28 2.71
CA GLN A 108 -5.67 17.42 3.99
C GLN A 108 -4.98 16.63 5.11
N ILE A 109 -4.59 15.40 4.83
CA ILE A 109 -3.85 14.54 5.77
C ILE A 109 -2.52 15.20 6.17
N ARG A 110 -1.80 15.80 5.21
CA ARG A 110 -0.56 16.53 5.51
C ARG A 110 -0.79 17.67 6.49
N GLU A 111 -1.81 18.50 6.26
CA GLU A 111 -2.14 19.61 7.18
C GLU A 111 -2.56 19.07 8.56
N GLU A 112 -3.32 17.98 8.62
CA GLU A 112 -3.72 17.35 9.88
C GLU A 112 -2.50 16.82 10.67
N ILE A 113 -1.58 16.12 10.00
CA ILE A 113 -0.34 15.64 10.62
C ILE A 113 0.47 16.82 11.17
N HIS A 114 0.52 17.93 10.43
CA HIS A 114 1.31 19.10 10.81
C HIS A 114 0.70 19.90 11.97
N TYR A 115 -0.63 20.07 11.99
CA TYR A 115 -1.30 20.96 12.94
C TYR A 115 -2.03 20.27 14.09
N HIS A 116 -2.47 19.02 13.90
CA HIS A 116 -3.37 18.34 14.82
C HIS A 116 -2.77 17.09 15.46
N CYS A 117 -1.82 16.45 14.78
CA CYS A 117 -1.05 15.38 15.38
C CYS A 117 0.19 15.97 16.06
N SER A 118 0.48 15.56 17.29
CA SER A 118 1.81 15.77 17.90
C SER A 118 2.84 14.85 17.26
N TYR A 119 2.88 14.85 15.92
CA TYR A 119 3.73 14.01 15.12
C TYR A 119 5.13 14.64 15.09
N PRO A 120 6.21 13.86 15.26
CA PRO A 120 7.56 14.41 15.29
C PRO A 120 7.89 15.13 13.98
N GLU A 121 8.64 16.24 14.10
CA GLU A 121 9.12 17.02 12.96
C GLU A 121 9.98 16.16 12.00
N HIS A 122 10.70 15.18 12.56
CA HIS A 122 11.57 14.28 11.80
C HIS A 122 11.38 12.80 12.18
N ILE A 123 11.34 11.94 11.17
CA ILE A 123 11.49 10.49 11.30
C ILE A 123 12.86 10.11 10.76
N CYS A 124 13.73 9.57 11.60
CA CYS A 124 15.02 9.04 11.15
C CYS A 124 14.83 7.64 10.58
N LEU A 125 15.14 7.46 9.30
CA LEU A 125 15.11 6.16 8.62
C LEU A 125 16.54 5.61 8.51
N GLU A 126 16.71 4.34 8.86
CA GLU A 126 17.97 3.63 8.72
C GLU A 126 17.83 2.56 7.63
N PHE A 127 18.79 2.52 6.71
CA PHE A 127 18.84 1.55 5.63
C PHE A 127 20.01 0.61 5.85
N ASP A 128 19.73 -0.67 6.00
CA ASP A 128 20.74 -1.68 6.34
C ASP A 128 20.30 -3.07 5.88
N GLY A 129 21.23 -3.83 5.33
CA GLY A 129 20.96 -5.14 4.73
C GLY A 129 20.31 -5.06 3.34
N ILE A 130 20.34 -6.20 2.66
CA ILE A 130 19.85 -6.38 1.30
C ILE A 130 18.91 -7.59 1.27
N GLU A 131 17.84 -7.48 0.50
CA GLU A 131 16.86 -8.54 0.33
C GLU A 131 16.35 -8.59 -1.11
N THR A 132 15.71 -9.71 -1.47
CA THR A 132 15.09 -9.91 -2.78
C THR A 132 13.58 -9.99 -2.66
N PHE A 133 12.88 -9.36 -3.60
CA PHE A 133 11.45 -9.54 -3.78
C PHE A 133 11.22 -10.50 -4.94
N TYR A 134 10.71 -11.70 -4.62
CA TYR A 134 10.48 -12.81 -5.56
C TYR A 134 11.70 -13.12 -6.46
N ASP A 135 12.91 -12.97 -5.94
CA ASP A 135 14.19 -13.16 -6.67
C ASP A 135 14.31 -12.37 -7.98
N LYS A 136 13.52 -11.30 -8.11
CA LYS A 136 13.45 -10.46 -9.32
C LYS A 136 13.88 -9.02 -9.07
N VAL A 137 13.73 -8.54 -7.85
CA VAL A 137 14.09 -7.18 -7.46
C VAL A 137 14.99 -7.25 -6.24
N LEU A 138 16.19 -6.70 -6.36
CA LEU A 138 17.09 -6.50 -5.23
C LEU A 138 16.80 -5.13 -4.60
N TYR A 139 16.67 -5.07 -3.29
CA TYR A 139 16.44 -3.82 -2.58
C TYR A 139 17.21 -3.74 -1.26
N VAL A 140 17.42 -2.53 -0.78
CA VAL A 140 18.02 -2.25 0.53
C VAL A 140 16.89 -2.17 1.55
N LYS A 141 17.02 -2.89 2.67
CA LYS A 141 15.96 -2.90 3.68
C LYS A 141 15.97 -1.59 4.46
N CYS A 142 14.78 -1.05 4.71
CA CYS A 142 14.59 -0.06 5.76
C CYS A 142 14.44 -0.81 7.09
N LYS A 143 15.21 -0.43 8.12
CA LYS A 143 15.00 -1.00 9.46
C LYS A 143 13.60 -0.64 9.96
N GLN A 144 13.04 -1.54 10.76
CA GLN A 144 11.73 -1.35 11.36
C GLN A 144 11.70 -0.03 12.13
N ASN A 145 10.73 0.83 11.80
CA ASN A 145 10.57 2.12 12.43
C ASN A 145 9.11 2.32 12.83
N GLN A 146 8.84 2.28 14.14
CA GLN A 146 7.47 2.40 14.66
C GLN A 146 6.79 3.71 14.26
N ARG A 147 7.54 4.81 14.15
CA ARG A 147 6.98 6.09 13.72
C ARG A 147 6.56 6.00 12.26
N LEU A 148 7.41 5.47 11.38
CA LEU A 148 7.05 5.26 9.97
C LEU A 148 5.77 4.40 9.84
N GLU A 149 5.64 3.32 10.62
CA GLU A 149 4.40 2.53 10.63
C GLU A 149 3.19 3.31 11.15
N ASN A 150 3.35 4.12 12.21
CA ASN A 150 2.28 4.96 12.70
C ASN A 150 1.82 5.99 11.64
N LEU A 151 2.76 6.60 10.92
CA LEU A 151 2.45 7.49 9.79
C LEU A 151 1.67 6.74 8.70
N ARG A 152 2.15 5.55 8.33
CA ARG A 152 1.49 4.71 7.33
C ARG A 152 0.05 4.37 7.73
N THR A 153 -0.15 3.94 8.98
CA THR A 153 -1.47 3.62 9.54
C THR A 153 -2.39 4.84 9.54
N LEU A 154 -1.89 6.00 9.98
CA LEU A 154 -2.68 7.24 9.99
C LEU A 154 -3.13 7.62 8.57
N ILE A 155 -2.23 7.56 7.59
CA ILE A 155 -2.57 7.83 6.19
C ILE A 155 -3.62 6.85 5.67
N LEU A 156 -3.46 5.56 5.98
CA LEU A 156 -4.43 4.52 5.59
C LEU A 156 -5.81 4.76 6.19
N GLU A 157 -5.89 5.04 7.49
CA GLU A 157 -7.14 5.32 8.18
C GLU A 157 -7.84 6.53 7.57
N ARG A 158 -7.12 7.63 7.37
CA ARG A 158 -7.69 8.85 6.81
C ARG A 158 -8.11 8.72 5.37
N LEU A 159 -7.33 8.04 4.52
CA LEU A 159 -7.76 7.77 3.15
C LEU A 159 -9.00 6.87 3.15
N SER A 160 -9.07 5.86 4.03
CA SER A 160 -10.23 4.97 4.15
C SER A 160 -11.50 5.71 4.60
N GLU A 161 -11.40 6.66 5.53
CA GLU A 161 -12.52 7.52 5.91
C GLU A 161 -13.04 8.36 4.74
N GLN A 162 -12.15 8.85 3.88
CA GLN A 162 -12.54 9.63 2.70
C GLN A 162 -13.24 8.76 1.64
N GLN A 163 -12.91 7.47 1.57
CA GLN A 163 -13.65 6.49 0.75
C GLN A 163 -15.08 6.28 1.27
N GLN A 164 -15.23 6.07 2.58
CA GLN A 164 -16.55 5.90 3.20
C GLN A 164 -17.45 7.13 3.04
N LYS A 165 -16.87 8.33 3.09
CA LYS A 165 -17.56 9.61 2.87
C LYS A 165 -17.91 9.87 1.38
N GLN A 166 -17.79 8.85 0.51
CA GLN A 166 -18.03 8.89 -0.94
C GLN A 166 -17.16 9.87 -1.74
N LYS A 167 -16.03 10.34 -1.18
CA LYS A 167 -15.09 11.21 -1.92
C LYS A 167 -14.04 10.43 -2.73
N LEU A 168 -13.81 9.16 -2.39
CA LEU A 168 -12.83 8.28 -3.02
C LEU A 168 -13.46 6.91 -3.32
N SER A 169 -14.37 6.81 -4.29
CA SER A 169 -15.12 5.56 -4.51
C SER A 169 -14.29 4.41 -5.09
N ASN A 170 -13.20 4.70 -5.81
CA ASN A 170 -12.45 3.71 -6.59
C ASN A 170 -10.95 3.70 -6.28
N ILE A 171 -10.59 3.82 -5.01
CA ILE A 171 -9.20 3.65 -4.56
C ILE A 171 -9.10 2.34 -3.78
N PHE A 172 -8.12 1.50 -4.09
CA PHE A 172 -7.90 0.25 -3.37
C PHE A 172 -6.47 0.21 -2.82
N PHE A 173 -6.33 -0.09 -1.53
CA PHE A 173 -5.04 -0.23 -0.87
C PHE A 173 -4.50 -1.64 -1.04
N CYS A 174 -3.25 -1.75 -1.48
CA CYS A 174 -2.57 -3.03 -1.53
C CYS A 174 -1.57 -3.13 -0.39
N TRP A 175 -1.76 -4.17 0.44
CA TRP A 175 -1.06 -4.41 1.71
C TRP A 175 0.30 -5.12 1.61
N LYS A 176 0.80 -5.41 0.40
CA LYS A 176 2.15 -5.97 0.24
C LYS A 176 3.14 -4.83 0.09
N LEU A 177 3.86 -4.51 1.17
CA LEU A 177 5.03 -3.65 1.09
C LEU A 177 6.29 -4.41 0.69
N LEU A 178 7.16 -3.64 0.04
CA LEU A 178 8.59 -3.85 -0.18
C LEU A 178 9.37 -3.45 1.08
#